data_AF-A0A1I7B6L9-F1
#
_entry.id   AF-A0A1I7B6L9-F1
#
_cell.length_a   1.000
_cell.length_b   1.000
_cell.length_c   1.000
_cell.angle_alpha   90.00
_cell.angle_beta   90.00
_cell.angle_gamma   90.00
#
_symmetry.space_group_name_H-M   'P 1'
#
loop_
_entity.id
_entity.type
_entity.pdbx_description
1 polymer ?
#
loop_
_entity_poly.entity_id
_entity_poly.type
_entity_poly.pdbx_seq_one_letter_code
_entity_poly.pdbx_strand_id
1 'polypeptide(L)'
;MYGEYLQDAQGEDVVAGIRDTVPLAELERIDRGAYDQLLATMARLESHYRDLCDVEFTVERGRLWMLQTRVGTRTAAAAFVIATQLVDEGLIDMDEAVRRVNGDQLAQLMTPRVAPGGDATELTRGTGASPGAAVGRAVFSSEAAVEWARRGESVVLVRRETDPDDLSGMIAAVGVLTSRGGRTSHAAVVARGMGRACVCGAGELQVDTVAERFTAPDGTVVAEGDVVSIDGSTGRVWLGAVPVEAPAVVRYLEGAIDPESAEADDLLRSVHRVLTHADRVRRPDVRTDAGTPGDSARARLEAGMAALRGDRAGS
;
A
#
# COMPACT_ATOMS: atom_id res chain seq x y z
N MET A 1 3.77 12.85 17.74
CA MET A 1 4.94 13.55 17.17
C MET A 1 6.01 12.53 16.82
N TYR A 2 6.62 12.66 15.65
CA TYR A 2 7.68 11.79 15.15
C TYR A 2 8.67 12.64 14.36
N GLY A 3 9.97 12.39 14.48
CA GLY A 3 11.00 13.12 13.76
C GLY A 3 12.38 12.88 14.33
N GLU A 4 13.37 13.47 13.66
CA GLU A 4 14.79 13.38 14.02
C GLU A 4 15.39 14.78 14.15
N TYR A 5 16.45 14.90 14.94
CA TYR A 5 17.17 16.16 15.18
C TYR A 5 18.68 15.92 15.19
N LEU A 6 19.46 16.91 14.76
CA LEU A 6 20.92 16.86 14.78
C LEU A 6 21.49 18.18 15.31
N GLN A 7 22.34 18.08 16.34
CA GLN A 7 23.03 19.23 16.94
C GLN A 7 24.23 19.68 16.10
N ASP A 8 24.50 20.98 16.13
CA ASP A 8 25.68 21.61 15.51
C ASP A 8 25.87 21.14 14.06
N ALA A 9 24.79 21.22 13.27
CA ALA A 9 24.70 20.71 11.92
C ALA A 9 23.77 21.57 11.05
N GLN A 10 23.85 21.38 9.74
CA GLN A 10 22.93 21.95 8.77
C GLN A 10 22.00 20.86 8.20
N GLY A 11 20.94 21.27 7.50
CA GLY A 11 19.97 20.32 6.91
C GLY A 11 20.61 19.30 5.97
N GLU A 12 21.69 19.68 5.28
CA GLU A 12 22.46 18.77 4.41
C GLU A 12 23.05 17.58 5.18
N ASP A 13 23.51 17.79 6.43
CA ASP A 13 24.10 16.73 7.25
C ASP A 13 23.07 15.68 7.70
N VAL A 14 21.82 16.12 7.92
CA VAL A 14 20.69 15.26 8.28
C VAL A 14 20.27 14.41 7.07
N VAL A 15 20.19 15.02 5.88
CA VAL A 15 19.81 14.31 4.65
C VAL A 15 20.91 13.35 4.19
N ALA A 16 22.18 13.73 4.36
CA ALA A 16 23.32 12.92 3.94
C ALA A 16 23.56 11.69 4.85
N GLY A 17 23.03 11.69 6.09
CA GLY A 17 23.15 10.57 7.02
C GLY A 17 24.60 10.26 7.46
N ILE A 18 25.49 11.24 7.37
CA ILE A 18 26.92 11.09 7.72
C ILE A 18 27.12 11.08 9.25
N ARG A 19 26.18 11.68 9.98
CA ARG A 19 26.16 11.74 11.44
C ARG A 19 24.85 11.16 11.94
N ASP A 20 24.92 10.43 13.05
CA ASP A 20 23.73 9.87 13.68
C ASP A 20 22.85 10.99 14.22
N THR A 21 21.60 11.01 13.76
CA THR A 21 20.55 11.85 14.32
C THR A 21 20.08 11.30 15.66
N VAL A 22 19.44 12.15 16.46
CA VAL A 22 18.72 11.73 17.66
C VAL A 22 17.21 11.81 17.42
N PRO A 23 16.40 10.99 18.10
CA PRO A 23 14.95 11.16 18.08
C PRO A 23 14.57 12.59 18.51
N LEU A 24 13.55 13.18 17.88
CA LEU A 24 13.11 14.55 18.17
C LEU A 24 12.78 14.78 19.65
N ALA A 25 12.32 13.74 20.36
CA ALA A 25 12.06 13.81 21.80
C ALA A 25 13.31 14.19 22.62
N GLU A 26 14.52 13.86 22.16
CA GLU A 26 15.76 14.26 22.83
C GLU A 26 16.00 15.76 22.79
N LEU A 27 15.35 16.50 21.88
CA LEU A 27 15.42 17.96 21.86
C LEU A 27 14.95 18.57 23.20
N GLU A 28 13.99 17.95 23.89
CA GLU A 28 13.54 18.42 25.21
C GLU A 28 14.69 18.48 26.23
N ARG A 29 15.56 17.48 26.21
CA ARG A 29 16.72 17.39 27.11
C ARG A 29 17.86 18.31 26.67
N ILE A 30 18.02 18.48 25.36
CA ILE A 30 19.06 19.30 24.73
C ILE A 30 18.78 20.79 24.93
N ASP A 31 17.58 21.23 24.56
CA ASP A 31 17.12 22.60 24.62
C ASP A 31 15.60 22.60 24.79
N ARG A 32 15.18 22.56 26.06
CA ARG A 32 13.76 22.58 26.43
C ARG A 32 13.02 23.80 25.89
N GLY A 33 13.69 24.95 25.82
CA GLY A 33 13.06 26.19 25.35
C GLY A 33 12.70 26.10 23.86
N ALA A 34 13.62 25.58 23.05
CA ALA A 34 13.35 25.32 21.64
C ALA A 34 12.31 24.22 21.44
N TYR A 35 12.33 23.16 22.26
CA TYR A 35 11.33 22.09 22.22
C TYR A 35 9.91 22.60 22.51
N ASP A 36 9.73 23.38 23.57
CA ASP A 36 8.43 23.96 23.93
C ASP A 36 7.90 24.90 22.83
N GLN A 37 8.79 25.70 22.23
CA GLN A 37 8.46 26.54 21.08
C GLN A 37 8.03 25.72 19.86
N LEU A 38 8.69 24.59 19.61
CA LEU A 38 8.39 23.69 18.50
C LEU A 38 7.03 23.03 18.72
N LEU A 39 6.76 22.49 19.90
CA LEU A 39 5.46 21.92 20.26
C LEU A 39 4.32 22.93 20.02
N ALA A 40 4.47 24.14 20.55
CA ALA A 40 3.48 25.20 20.38
C ALA A 40 3.29 25.60 18.91
N THR A 41 4.38 25.61 18.13
CA THR A 41 4.33 25.96 16.70
C THR A 41 3.67 24.85 15.89
N MET A 42 3.99 23.58 16.15
CA MET A 42 3.37 22.43 15.49
C MET A 42 1.87 22.38 15.77
N ALA A 43 1.43 22.57 17.02
CA ALA A 43 0.01 22.63 17.35
C ALA A 43 -0.74 23.76 16.59
N ARG A 44 -0.08 24.91 16.41
CA ARG A 44 -0.63 26.02 15.60
C ARG A 44 -0.70 25.68 14.11
N LEU A 45 0.32 24.99 13.58
CA LEU A 45 0.36 24.55 12.19
C LEU A 45 -0.73 23.50 11.93
N GLU A 46 -0.85 22.49 12.78
CA GLU A 46 -1.90 21.47 12.68
C GLU A 46 -3.29 22.09 12.80
N SER A 47 -3.50 23.06 13.70
CA SER A 47 -4.78 23.79 13.78
C SER A 47 -5.06 24.64 12.53
N HIS A 48 -4.03 25.20 11.91
CA HIS A 48 -4.15 26.07 10.73
C HIS A 48 -4.41 25.26 9.45
N TYR A 49 -3.59 24.25 9.17
CA TYR A 49 -3.74 23.35 8.03
C TYR A 49 -4.84 22.31 8.25
N ARG A 50 -5.28 22.14 9.50
CA ARG A 50 -6.23 21.11 9.95
C ARG A 50 -5.77 19.72 9.56
N ASP A 51 -4.47 19.46 9.50
CA ASP A 51 -3.93 18.19 9.02
C ASP A 51 -2.53 17.94 9.61
N LEU A 52 -2.05 16.71 9.48
CA LEU A 52 -0.67 16.36 9.79
C LEU A 52 0.28 17.24 8.97
N CYS A 53 1.18 17.96 9.65
CA CYS A 53 2.23 18.75 9.01
C CYS A 53 3.59 18.05 9.08
N ASP A 54 4.26 17.98 7.94
CA ASP A 54 5.70 17.73 7.84
C ASP A 54 6.42 19.07 7.95
N VAL A 55 7.37 19.18 8.88
CA VAL A 55 8.02 20.44 9.24
C VAL A 55 9.54 20.31 9.27
N GLU A 56 10.21 21.31 8.73
CA GLU A 56 11.65 21.47 8.84
C GLU A 56 11.95 22.73 9.66
N PHE A 57 12.90 22.61 10.59
CA PHE A 57 13.25 23.69 11.50
C PHE A 57 14.74 23.69 11.81
N THR A 58 15.23 24.84 12.26
CA THR A 58 16.58 25.01 12.80
C THR A 58 16.49 25.67 14.17
N VAL A 59 17.37 25.26 15.09
CA VAL A 59 17.58 25.97 16.36
C VAL A 59 18.92 26.68 16.28
N GLU A 60 18.89 28.01 16.23
CA GLU A 60 20.10 28.83 16.22
C GLU A 60 20.23 29.57 17.55
N ARG A 61 21.26 29.23 18.33
CA ARG A 61 21.57 29.89 19.61
C ARG A 61 20.34 29.96 20.56
N GLY A 62 19.61 28.85 20.68
CA GLY A 62 18.43 28.73 21.52
C GLY A 62 17.14 29.34 20.96
N ARG A 63 17.16 29.77 19.69
CA ARG A 63 15.98 30.31 19.00
C ARG A 63 15.51 29.35 17.91
N LEU A 64 14.24 28.97 17.97
CA LEU A 64 13.60 28.17 16.93
C LEU A 64 13.30 29.02 15.68
N TRP A 65 13.60 28.45 14.52
CA TRP A 65 13.24 28.95 13.20
C TRP A 65 12.56 27.86 12.39
N MET A 66 11.34 28.12 11.92
CA MET A 66 10.66 27.23 10.98
C MET A 66 11.12 27.54 9.55
N LEU A 67 11.57 26.52 8.82
CA LEU A 67 12.10 26.66 7.47
C LEU A 67 11.07 26.27 6.42
N GLN A 68 10.41 25.14 6.63
CA GLN A 68 9.41 24.60 5.73
C GLN A 68 8.27 23.95 6.52
N THR A 69 7.07 24.05 5.98
CA THR A 69 5.93 23.26 6.42
C THR A 69 5.12 22.85 5.20
N ARG A 70 4.62 21.62 5.21
CA ARG A 70 3.69 21.11 4.21
C ARG A 70 2.80 20.06 4.82
N VAL A 71 1.70 19.74 4.14
CA VAL A 71 0.90 18.57 4.50
C VAL A 71 1.76 17.31 4.36
N GLY A 72 1.86 16.54 5.44
CA GLY A 72 2.75 15.38 5.51
C GLY A 72 2.27 14.24 4.61
N THR A 73 3.21 13.66 3.85
CA THR A 73 2.98 12.40 3.13
C THR A 73 2.78 11.26 4.12
N ARG A 74 1.85 10.34 3.82
CA ARG A 74 1.47 9.27 4.76
C ARG A 74 1.03 8.01 4.03
N THR A 75 1.04 6.89 4.75
CA THR A 75 0.49 5.63 4.25
C THR A 75 -1.03 5.68 4.20
N ALA A 76 -1.66 4.77 3.44
CA ALA A 76 -3.11 4.62 3.45
C ALA A 76 -3.64 4.39 4.87
N ALA A 77 -2.98 3.55 5.67
CA ALA A 77 -3.40 3.26 7.05
C ALA A 77 -3.40 4.52 7.92
N ALA A 78 -2.30 5.27 7.88
CA ALA A 78 -2.18 6.52 8.61
C ALA A 78 -3.20 7.57 8.14
N ALA A 79 -3.55 7.60 6.85
CA ALA A 79 -4.57 8.53 6.34
C ALA A 79 -5.93 8.33 7.01
N PHE A 80 -6.39 7.08 7.14
CA PHE A 80 -7.66 6.78 7.82
C PHE A 80 -7.61 7.11 9.30
N VAL A 81 -6.54 6.72 10.00
CA VAL A 81 -6.37 6.96 11.44
C VAL A 81 -6.32 8.45 11.75
N ILE A 82 -5.50 9.21 11.03
CA ILE A 82 -5.36 10.65 11.21
C ILE A 82 -6.68 11.37 10.92
N ALA A 83 -7.39 10.98 9.86
CA ALA A 83 -8.67 11.61 9.52
C ALA A 83 -9.69 11.50 10.66
N THR A 84 -9.78 10.34 11.33
CA THR A 84 -10.70 10.20 12.48
C THR A 84 -10.16 10.83 13.77
N GLN A 85 -8.85 10.85 13.99
CA GLN A 85 -8.25 11.55 15.13
C GLN A 85 -8.51 13.06 15.05
N LEU A 86 -8.37 13.67 13.87
CA LEU A 86 -8.70 15.09 13.66
C LEU A 86 -10.19 15.40 13.92
N VAL A 87 -11.08 14.42 13.74
CA VAL A 87 -12.50 14.55 14.14
C VAL A 87 -12.64 14.48 15.65
N ASP A 88 -11.95 13.55 16.30
CA ASP A 88 -11.97 13.40 17.77
C ASP A 88 -11.41 14.64 18.48
N GLU A 89 -10.43 15.31 17.87
CA GLU A 89 -9.86 16.59 18.31
C GLU A 89 -10.74 17.80 17.95
N GLY A 90 -11.81 17.61 17.17
CA GLY A 90 -12.72 18.68 16.75
C GLY A 90 -12.13 19.65 15.72
N LEU A 91 -11.03 19.28 15.05
CA LEU A 91 -10.40 20.10 14.01
C LEU A 91 -11.14 20.02 12.67
N ILE A 92 -11.76 18.88 12.38
CA ILE A 92 -12.60 18.65 11.20
C ILE A 92 -13.87 17.90 11.57
N ASP A 93 -14.87 17.90 10.68
CA ASP A 93 -16.05 17.05 10.79
C ASP A 93 -15.85 15.72 10.03
N MET A 94 -16.79 14.77 10.22
CA MET A 94 -16.74 13.48 9.53
C MET A 94 -16.93 13.60 8.01
N ASP A 95 -17.65 14.64 7.55
CA ASP A 95 -17.82 14.89 6.12
C ASP A 95 -16.46 15.23 5.46
N GLU A 96 -15.63 16.01 6.16
CA GLU A 96 -14.27 16.32 5.73
C GLU A 96 -13.31 15.14 5.89
N ALA A 97 -13.45 14.35 6.95
CA ALA A 97 -12.67 13.11 7.11
C ALA A 97 -12.87 12.15 5.92
N VAL A 98 -14.12 11.97 5.46
CA VAL A 98 -14.42 11.16 4.26
C VAL A 98 -13.77 11.76 3.01
N ARG A 99 -13.73 13.09 2.86
CA ARG A 99 -13.08 13.75 1.70
C ARG A 99 -11.55 13.63 1.69
N ARG A 100 -10.93 13.31 2.82
CA ARG A 100 -9.46 13.22 2.97
C ARG A 100 -8.89 11.85 2.72
N VAL A 101 -9.74 10.83 2.63
CA VAL A 101 -9.37 9.48 2.22
C VAL A 101 -10.06 9.13 0.90
N ASN A 102 -9.56 8.12 0.21
CA ASN A 102 -10.13 7.70 -1.08
C ASN A 102 -10.18 6.18 -1.24
N GLY A 103 -10.89 5.73 -2.28
CA GLY A 103 -11.07 4.31 -2.59
C GLY A 103 -9.75 3.59 -2.92
N ASP A 104 -8.76 4.28 -3.49
CA ASP A 104 -7.47 3.65 -3.82
C ASP A 104 -6.64 3.37 -2.56
N GLN A 105 -6.70 4.25 -1.56
CA GLN A 105 -6.13 4.01 -0.25
C GLN A 105 -6.85 2.84 0.45
N LEU A 106 -8.19 2.78 0.38
CA LEU A 106 -8.91 1.61 0.91
C LEU A 106 -8.49 0.31 0.20
N ALA A 107 -8.34 0.33 -1.13
CA ALA A 107 -7.85 -0.81 -1.90
C ALA A 107 -6.47 -1.31 -1.43
N GLN A 108 -5.55 -0.38 -1.15
CA GLN A 108 -4.23 -0.71 -0.59
C GLN A 108 -4.31 -1.39 0.80
N LEU A 109 -5.31 -1.04 1.62
CA LEU A 109 -5.53 -1.67 2.92
C LEU A 109 -6.12 -3.08 2.80
N MET A 110 -6.78 -3.37 1.68
CA MET A 110 -7.39 -4.67 1.40
C MET A 110 -6.46 -5.63 0.67
N THR A 111 -5.25 -5.19 0.33
CA THR A 111 -4.32 -6.01 -0.44
C THR A 111 -3.53 -6.96 0.47
N PRO A 112 -3.49 -8.29 0.19
CA PRO A 112 -2.72 -9.27 0.96
C PRO A 112 -1.26 -8.88 1.12
N ARG A 113 -0.65 -9.24 2.26
CA ARG A 113 0.74 -8.92 2.57
C ARG A 113 1.53 -10.19 2.88
N VAL A 114 2.82 -10.16 2.55
CA VAL A 114 3.75 -11.20 2.98
C VAL A 114 3.89 -11.10 4.49
N ALA A 115 3.62 -12.19 5.20
CA ALA A 115 3.76 -12.24 6.64
C ALA A 115 5.24 -12.39 7.03
N PRO A 116 5.66 -11.89 8.20
CA PRO A 116 7.00 -12.15 8.72
C PRO A 116 7.20 -13.66 8.95
N GLY A 117 8.25 -14.24 8.37
CA GLY A 117 8.60 -15.65 8.54
C GLY A 117 8.51 -16.46 7.24
N GLY A 118 9.13 -17.64 7.26
CA GLY A 118 9.26 -18.54 6.11
C GLY A 118 10.71 -18.70 5.65
N ASP A 119 11.02 -19.87 5.11
CA ASP A 119 12.37 -20.27 4.65
C ASP A 119 12.52 -20.11 3.12
N ALA A 120 11.64 -19.34 2.49
CA ALA A 120 11.63 -19.17 1.04
C ALA A 120 12.85 -18.37 0.56
N THR A 121 13.52 -18.88 -0.47
CA THR A 121 14.72 -18.27 -1.03
C THR A 121 14.34 -17.05 -1.87
N GLU A 122 14.80 -15.85 -1.50
CA GLU A 122 14.66 -14.66 -2.34
C GLU A 122 15.51 -14.82 -3.60
N LEU A 123 14.88 -14.74 -4.77
CA LEU A 123 15.51 -14.93 -6.07
C LEU A 123 16.07 -13.62 -6.61
N THR A 124 15.32 -12.52 -6.44
CA THR A 124 15.67 -11.18 -6.93
C THR A 124 14.72 -10.14 -6.37
N ARG A 125 14.95 -8.88 -6.73
CA ARG A 125 14.05 -7.75 -6.50
C ARG A 125 13.88 -6.93 -7.77
N GLY A 126 12.63 -6.73 -8.18
CA GLY A 126 12.23 -5.78 -9.21
C GLY A 126 11.62 -4.51 -8.62
N THR A 127 10.85 -3.82 -9.45
CA THR A 127 10.03 -2.68 -9.06
C THR A 127 8.65 -3.15 -8.63
N GLY A 128 8.27 -2.92 -7.37
CA GLY A 128 6.88 -3.04 -6.93
C GLY A 128 5.97 -2.10 -7.73
N ALA A 129 5.15 -2.67 -8.61
CA ALA A 129 4.38 -1.94 -9.60
C ALA A 129 2.90 -1.81 -9.21
N SER A 130 2.35 -2.86 -8.61
CA SER A 130 1.01 -2.89 -8.04
C SER A 130 1.06 -3.61 -6.70
N PRO A 131 0.59 -3.01 -5.59
CA PRO A 131 0.69 -3.60 -4.26
C PRO A 131 0.14 -5.03 -4.18
N GLY A 132 0.63 -5.79 -3.19
CA GLY A 132 0.08 -7.07 -2.79
C GLY A 132 1.02 -8.23 -2.85
N ALA A 133 0.73 -9.25 -2.04
CA ALA A 133 1.41 -10.53 -2.07
C ALA A 133 0.62 -11.54 -2.92
N ALA A 134 1.30 -12.22 -3.83
CA ALA A 134 0.74 -13.31 -4.61
C ALA A 134 1.64 -14.54 -4.52
N VAL A 135 1.02 -15.70 -4.34
CA VAL A 135 1.68 -17.01 -4.35
C VAL A 135 0.97 -17.85 -5.40
N GLY A 136 1.74 -18.45 -6.29
CA GLY A 136 1.17 -19.27 -7.34
C GLY A 136 2.23 -19.97 -8.16
N ARG A 137 1.79 -20.87 -9.02
CA ARG A 137 2.67 -21.57 -9.95
C ARG A 137 3.08 -20.62 -11.08
N ALA A 138 4.36 -20.58 -11.40
CA ALA A 138 4.88 -19.80 -12.52
C ALA A 138 4.35 -20.36 -13.83
N VAL A 139 3.79 -19.50 -14.68
CA VAL A 139 3.35 -19.82 -16.05
C VAL A 139 3.86 -18.76 -17.01
N PHE A 140 4.20 -19.15 -18.24
CA PHE A 140 4.95 -18.28 -19.16
C PHE A 140 4.16 -17.79 -20.38
N SER A 141 2.88 -18.19 -20.47
CA SER A 141 1.94 -17.76 -21.50
C SER A 141 0.57 -17.37 -20.92
N SER A 142 -0.13 -16.50 -21.65
CA SER A 142 -1.49 -16.05 -21.31
C SER A 142 -2.46 -17.24 -21.32
N GLU A 143 -2.30 -18.14 -22.28
CA GLU A 143 -3.08 -19.36 -22.45
C GLU A 143 -2.91 -20.31 -21.27
N ALA A 144 -1.67 -20.58 -20.85
CA ALA A 144 -1.38 -21.42 -19.70
C ALA A 144 -1.98 -20.83 -18.41
N ALA A 145 -1.87 -19.51 -18.21
CA ALA A 145 -2.48 -18.85 -17.06
C ALA A 145 -3.99 -19.07 -16.99
N VAL A 146 -4.69 -18.93 -18.11
CA VAL A 146 -6.14 -19.18 -18.20
C VAL A 146 -6.47 -20.65 -17.97
N GLU A 147 -5.72 -21.57 -18.58
CA GLU A 147 -5.95 -23.00 -18.45
C GLU A 147 -5.78 -23.47 -17.00
N TRP A 148 -4.71 -23.04 -16.33
CA TRP A 148 -4.41 -23.45 -14.97
C TRP A 148 -5.38 -22.84 -13.96
N ALA A 149 -5.75 -21.57 -14.15
CA ALA A 149 -6.79 -20.94 -13.34
C ALA A 149 -8.14 -21.68 -13.45
N ARG A 150 -8.50 -22.18 -14.65
CA ARG A 150 -9.72 -23.01 -14.84
C ARG A 150 -9.67 -24.34 -14.09
N ARG A 151 -8.48 -24.85 -13.78
CA ARG A 151 -8.28 -26.04 -12.94
C ARG A 151 -8.34 -25.71 -11.44
N GLY A 152 -8.49 -24.44 -11.07
CA GLY A 152 -8.50 -23.97 -9.68
C GLY A 152 -7.11 -23.70 -9.10
N GLU A 153 -6.05 -23.71 -9.92
CA GLU A 153 -4.69 -23.43 -9.47
C GLU A 153 -4.45 -21.91 -9.45
N SER A 154 -3.76 -21.43 -8.40
CA SER A 154 -3.28 -20.05 -8.36
C SER A 154 -2.00 -19.93 -9.18
N VAL A 155 -1.95 -18.99 -10.12
CA VAL A 155 -0.82 -18.82 -11.04
C VAL A 155 -0.23 -17.42 -11.01
N VAL A 156 1.08 -17.34 -11.21
CA VAL A 156 1.81 -16.09 -11.42
C VAL A 156 2.26 -16.06 -12.88
N LEU A 157 1.73 -15.10 -13.64
CA LEU A 157 2.09 -14.92 -15.04
C LEU A 157 3.48 -14.27 -15.12
N VAL A 158 4.45 -14.99 -15.67
CA VAL A 158 5.83 -14.54 -15.85
C VAL A 158 6.07 -14.22 -17.32
N ARG A 159 6.47 -12.97 -17.61
CA ARG A 159 6.74 -12.50 -18.97
C ARG A 159 8.02 -11.68 -19.02
N ARG A 160 8.57 -11.47 -20.21
CA ARG A 160 9.64 -10.46 -20.38
C ARG A 160 9.05 -9.06 -20.27
N GLU A 161 7.98 -8.83 -21.00
CA GLU A 161 7.08 -7.70 -20.96
C GLU A 161 5.69 -8.21 -21.34
N THR A 162 4.64 -7.51 -20.92
CA THR A 162 3.27 -7.85 -21.31
C THR A 162 2.79 -6.93 -22.42
N ASP A 163 1.91 -7.42 -23.27
CA ASP A 163 1.18 -6.64 -24.27
C ASP A 163 -0.35 -6.86 -24.14
N PRO A 164 -1.20 -6.20 -24.96
CA PRO A 164 -2.65 -6.35 -24.88
C PRO A 164 -3.17 -7.79 -25.05
N ASP A 165 -2.46 -8.68 -25.74
CA ASP A 165 -2.88 -10.07 -25.95
C ASP A 165 -2.73 -10.91 -24.66
N ASP A 166 -1.86 -10.46 -23.74
CA ASP A 166 -1.67 -11.07 -22.43
C ASP A 166 -2.83 -10.76 -21.44
N LEU A 167 -3.79 -9.91 -21.80
CA LEU A 167 -4.85 -9.43 -20.90
C LEU A 167 -5.65 -10.58 -20.24
N SER A 168 -6.00 -11.61 -21.00
CA SER A 168 -6.77 -12.75 -20.49
C SER A 168 -5.99 -13.52 -19.42
N GLY A 169 -4.70 -13.75 -19.64
CA GLY A 169 -3.80 -14.37 -18.67
C GLY A 169 -3.58 -13.49 -17.45
N MET A 170 -3.45 -12.17 -17.62
CA MET A 170 -3.33 -11.23 -16.49
C MET A 170 -4.57 -11.22 -15.60
N ILE A 171 -5.77 -11.34 -16.18
CA ILE A 171 -7.03 -11.45 -15.44
C ILE A 171 -7.09 -12.76 -14.64
N ALA A 172 -6.65 -13.86 -15.27
CA ALA A 172 -6.65 -15.19 -14.68
C ALA A 172 -5.60 -15.36 -13.55
N ALA A 173 -4.47 -14.67 -13.66
CA ALA A 173 -3.38 -14.78 -12.69
C ALA A 173 -3.68 -14.07 -11.36
N VAL A 174 -3.12 -14.60 -10.28
CA VAL A 174 -3.15 -13.95 -8.95
C VAL A 174 -2.08 -12.86 -8.82
N GLY A 175 -1.04 -12.93 -9.66
CA GLY A 175 0.01 -11.92 -9.75
C GLY A 175 0.76 -11.95 -11.08
N VAL A 176 1.47 -10.87 -11.38
CA VAL A 176 2.23 -10.70 -12.64
C VAL A 176 3.68 -10.32 -12.33
N LEU A 177 4.62 -11.04 -12.94
CA LEU A 177 6.05 -10.79 -12.83
C LEU A 177 6.63 -10.51 -14.22
N THR A 178 7.30 -9.37 -14.38
CA THR A 178 8.03 -9.07 -15.62
C THR A 178 9.50 -8.76 -15.38
N SER A 179 10.38 -9.24 -16.28
CA SER A 179 11.80 -8.89 -16.23
C SER A 179 12.11 -7.50 -16.80
N ARG A 180 11.20 -6.93 -17.61
CA ARG A 180 11.28 -5.56 -18.13
C ARG A 180 10.05 -4.73 -17.77
N GLY A 181 10.16 -3.43 -17.97
CA GLY A 181 9.11 -2.46 -17.69
C GLY A 181 9.27 -1.80 -16.32
N GLY A 182 8.81 -0.55 -16.21
CA GLY A 182 8.79 0.21 -14.97
C GLY A 182 7.38 0.36 -14.40
N ARG A 183 7.22 1.29 -13.44
CA ARG A 183 5.94 1.57 -12.77
C ARG A 183 4.83 2.03 -13.72
N THR A 184 5.16 2.48 -14.93
CA THR A 184 4.20 2.95 -15.96
C THR A 184 4.06 2.00 -17.14
N SER A 185 4.65 0.79 -17.07
CA SER A 185 4.52 -0.21 -18.11
C SER A 185 3.10 -0.77 -18.23
N HIS A 186 2.78 -1.43 -19.34
CA HIS A 186 1.49 -2.10 -19.56
C HIS A 186 1.10 -2.99 -18.38
N ALA A 187 2.00 -3.90 -17.97
CA ALA A 187 1.81 -4.78 -16.81
C ALA A 187 1.42 -4.00 -15.55
N ALA A 188 2.17 -2.94 -15.24
CA ALA A 188 1.96 -2.12 -14.05
C ALA A 188 0.60 -1.40 -14.06
N VAL A 189 0.20 -0.83 -15.20
CA VAL A 189 -1.06 -0.09 -15.33
C VAL A 189 -2.25 -1.04 -15.21
N VAL A 190 -2.21 -2.15 -15.95
CA VAL A 190 -3.30 -3.13 -16.01
C VAL A 190 -3.45 -3.85 -14.66
N ALA A 191 -2.35 -4.30 -14.04
CA ALA A 191 -2.40 -4.98 -12.75
C ALA A 191 -2.94 -4.08 -11.62
N ARG A 192 -2.58 -2.79 -11.62
CA ARG A 192 -3.16 -1.82 -10.67
C ARG A 192 -4.65 -1.65 -10.86
N GLY A 193 -5.12 -1.54 -12.11
CA GLY A 193 -6.55 -1.46 -12.42
C GLY A 193 -7.35 -2.67 -11.93
N MET A 194 -6.71 -3.85 -11.86
CA MET A 194 -7.32 -5.09 -11.40
C MET A 194 -7.09 -5.41 -9.92
N GLY A 195 -6.28 -4.62 -9.21
CA GLY A 195 -5.88 -4.92 -7.83
C GLY A 195 -5.06 -6.21 -7.70
N ARG A 196 -4.26 -6.57 -8.72
CA ARG A 196 -3.37 -7.75 -8.69
C ARG A 196 -1.96 -7.35 -8.29
N ALA A 197 -1.29 -8.22 -7.53
CA ALA A 197 0.11 -8.04 -7.19
C ALA A 197 0.97 -8.01 -8.46
N CYS A 198 1.85 -7.02 -8.58
CA CYS A 198 2.71 -6.93 -9.75
C CYS A 198 4.11 -6.44 -9.41
N VAL A 199 5.10 -7.20 -9.87
CA VAL A 199 6.51 -6.83 -9.85
C VAL A 199 6.97 -6.68 -11.29
N CYS A 200 7.41 -5.48 -11.65
CA CYS A 200 7.94 -5.20 -12.99
C CYS A 200 9.44 -4.95 -12.96
N GLY A 201 10.11 -5.18 -14.09
CA GLY A 201 11.52 -4.82 -14.23
C GLY A 201 12.45 -5.58 -13.29
N ALA A 202 12.15 -6.86 -13.02
CA ALA A 202 13.09 -7.77 -12.39
C ALA A 202 14.19 -8.16 -13.40
N GLY A 203 15.00 -7.17 -13.79
CA GLY A 203 15.92 -7.25 -14.95
C GLY A 203 17.06 -8.26 -14.80
N GLU A 204 17.28 -8.71 -13.58
CA GLU A 204 18.17 -9.79 -13.20
C GLU A 204 17.66 -11.19 -13.62
N LEU A 205 16.35 -11.35 -13.83
CA LEU A 205 15.77 -12.61 -14.30
C LEU A 205 15.94 -12.76 -15.82
N GLN A 206 16.51 -13.89 -16.21
CA GLN A 206 16.56 -14.31 -17.61
C GLN A 206 15.33 -15.15 -17.93
N VAL A 207 14.27 -14.49 -18.40
CA VAL A 207 13.00 -15.13 -18.76
C VAL A 207 13.04 -15.65 -20.19
N ASP A 208 12.81 -16.96 -20.36
CA ASP A 208 12.65 -17.64 -21.64
C ASP A 208 11.25 -18.26 -21.71
N THR A 209 10.35 -17.58 -22.42
CA THR A 209 8.97 -18.02 -22.57
C THR A 209 8.82 -19.18 -23.55
N VAL A 210 9.82 -19.48 -24.37
CA VAL A 210 9.79 -20.63 -25.30
C VAL A 210 10.20 -21.90 -24.56
N ALA A 211 11.20 -21.79 -23.69
CA ALA A 211 11.62 -22.87 -22.80
C ALA A 211 10.80 -22.95 -21.50
N GLU A 212 9.77 -22.10 -21.36
CA GLU A 212 8.84 -22.05 -20.22
C GLU A 212 9.55 -22.03 -18.86
N ARG A 213 10.57 -21.18 -18.75
CA ARG A 213 11.39 -21.05 -17.53
C ARG A 213 12.03 -19.68 -17.40
N PHE A 214 12.46 -19.35 -16.19
CA PHE A 214 13.40 -18.25 -15.97
C PHE A 214 14.58 -18.70 -15.10
N THR A 215 15.70 -18.01 -15.26
CA THR A 215 16.91 -18.20 -14.44
C THR A 215 17.18 -16.96 -13.61
N ALA A 216 17.37 -17.14 -12.30
CA ALA A 216 17.76 -16.11 -11.35
C ALA A 216 19.29 -15.87 -11.35
N PRO A 217 19.79 -14.76 -10.76
CA PRO A 217 21.22 -14.41 -10.78
C PRO A 217 22.16 -15.44 -10.15
N ASP A 218 21.65 -16.17 -9.15
CA ASP A 218 22.37 -17.25 -8.46
C ASP A 218 22.44 -18.55 -9.27
N GLY A 219 21.82 -18.58 -10.46
CA GLY A 219 21.72 -19.74 -11.33
C GLY A 219 20.52 -20.64 -11.04
N THR A 220 19.68 -20.29 -10.06
CA THR A 220 18.45 -21.03 -9.78
C THR A 220 17.50 -20.96 -10.98
N VAL A 221 17.04 -22.12 -11.46
CA VAL A 221 16.10 -22.23 -12.57
C VAL A 221 14.71 -22.52 -12.03
N VAL A 222 13.73 -21.74 -12.48
CA VAL A 222 12.31 -21.91 -12.18
C VAL A 222 11.60 -22.26 -13.46
N ALA A 223 11.00 -23.45 -13.53
CA ALA A 223 10.26 -23.95 -14.67
C ALA A 223 8.75 -23.73 -14.49
N GLU A 224 7.99 -23.88 -15.56
CA GLU A 224 6.54 -23.82 -15.50
C GLU A 224 5.99 -24.84 -14.48
N GLY A 225 5.14 -24.35 -13.59
CA GLY A 225 4.56 -25.15 -12.52
C GLY A 225 5.23 -25.03 -11.16
N ASP A 226 6.46 -24.54 -11.12
CA ASP A 226 7.15 -24.25 -9.87
C ASP A 226 6.44 -23.12 -9.12
N VAL A 227 6.34 -23.26 -7.80
CA VAL A 227 5.69 -22.25 -6.97
C VAL A 227 6.63 -21.07 -6.80
N VAL A 228 6.12 -19.88 -7.08
CA VAL A 228 6.79 -18.61 -6.83
C VAL A 228 5.90 -17.70 -6.01
N SER A 229 6.55 -16.82 -5.26
CA SER A 229 5.88 -15.76 -4.53
C SER A 229 6.40 -14.40 -4.97
N ILE A 230 5.51 -13.42 -5.07
CA ILE A 230 5.88 -12.04 -5.38
C ILE A 230 5.22 -11.08 -4.39
N ASP A 231 5.95 -10.02 -4.05
CA ASP A 231 5.44 -8.88 -3.29
C ASP A 231 5.49 -7.63 -4.16
N GLY A 232 4.34 -7.25 -4.70
CA GLY A 232 4.18 -6.08 -5.54
C GLY A 232 4.28 -4.74 -4.80
N SER A 233 4.38 -4.74 -3.46
CA SER A 233 4.71 -3.54 -2.67
C SER A 233 6.21 -3.33 -2.56
N THR A 234 6.99 -4.38 -2.24
CA THR A 234 8.46 -4.27 -2.06
C THR A 234 9.29 -4.60 -3.30
N GLY A 235 8.67 -5.25 -4.29
CA GLY A 235 9.31 -5.73 -5.51
C GLY A 235 10.03 -7.08 -5.35
N ARG A 236 9.96 -7.72 -4.19
CA ARG A 236 10.68 -8.98 -3.91
C ARG A 236 10.02 -10.18 -4.60
N VAL A 237 10.85 -11.13 -5.00
CA VAL A 237 10.46 -12.37 -5.68
C VAL A 237 11.15 -13.54 -4.98
N TRP A 238 10.40 -14.60 -4.67
CA TRP A 238 10.91 -15.78 -3.99
C TRP A 238 10.58 -17.07 -4.73
N LEU A 239 11.47 -18.05 -4.58
CA LEU A 239 11.17 -19.45 -4.90
C LEU A 239 10.39 -20.08 -3.76
N GLY A 240 9.30 -20.76 -4.09
CA GLY A 240 8.41 -21.38 -3.13
C GLY A 240 7.33 -20.43 -2.60
N ALA A 241 6.50 -20.97 -1.71
CA ALA A 241 5.42 -20.23 -1.06
C ALA A 241 5.95 -19.44 0.15
N VAL A 242 5.71 -18.13 0.15
CA VAL A 242 5.83 -17.32 1.37
C VAL A 242 4.48 -17.30 2.10
N PRO A 243 4.46 -17.28 3.43
CA PRO A 243 3.24 -17.04 4.18
C PRO A 243 2.61 -15.70 3.77
N VAL A 244 1.32 -15.72 3.45
CA VAL A 244 0.53 -14.52 3.10
C VAL A 244 -0.62 -14.40 4.08
N GLU A 245 -0.80 -13.21 4.61
CA GLU A 245 -1.90 -12.90 5.51
C GLU A 245 -2.95 -12.05 4.81
N ALA A 246 -4.22 -12.44 5.01
CA ALA A 246 -5.36 -11.61 4.65
C ALA A 246 -5.34 -10.34 5.53
N PRO A 247 -5.48 -9.14 4.96
CA PRO A 247 -5.46 -7.92 5.75
C PRO A 247 -6.64 -7.88 6.71
N ALA A 248 -6.43 -7.32 7.90
CA ALA A 248 -7.48 -7.18 8.92
C ALA A 248 -8.73 -6.47 8.37
N VAL A 249 -8.55 -5.48 7.49
CA VAL A 249 -9.66 -4.77 6.82
C VAL A 249 -10.54 -5.70 5.99
N VAL A 250 -9.96 -6.70 5.30
CA VAL A 250 -10.73 -7.69 4.54
C VAL A 250 -11.56 -8.56 5.48
N ARG A 251 -10.93 -9.08 6.54
CA ARG A 251 -11.63 -9.88 7.57
C ARG A 251 -12.79 -9.11 8.19
N TYR A 252 -12.62 -7.82 8.46
CA TYR A 252 -13.68 -6.94 8.93
C TYR A 252 -14.83 -6.81 7.90
N LEU A 253 -14.52 -6.54 6.63
CA LEU A 253 -15.55 -6.40 5.58
C LEU A 253 -16.33 -7.69 5.33
N GLU A 254 -15.70 -8.84 5.54
CA GLU A 254 -16.31 -10.18 5.51
C GLU A 254 -17.15 -10.49 6.76
N GLY A 255 -17.13 -9.62 7.78
CA GLY A 255 -17.85 -9.80 9.04
C GLY A 255 -17.17 -10.75 10.03
N ALA A 256 -15.90 -11.09 9.81
CA ALA A 256 -15.12 -11.94 10.70
C ALA A 256 -14.54 -11.19 11.91
N ILE A 257 -14.50 -9.85 11.88
CA ILE A 257 -14.07 -9.00 12.99
C ILE A 257 -15.17 -7.99 13.29
N ASP A 258 -15.60 -7.93 14.55
CA ASP A 258 -16.48 -6.88 15.04
C ASP A 258 -15.63 -5.61 15.30
N PRO A 259 -15.94 -4.46 14.67
CA PRO A 259 -15.16 -3.22 14.82
C PRO A 259 -15.16 -2.66 16.25
N GLU A 260 -16.10 -3.06 17.10
CA GLU A 260 -16.15 -2.65 18.51
C GLU A 260 -15.40 -3.62 19.44
N SER A 261 -15.00 -4.79 18.93
CA SER A 261 -14.30 -5.80 19.72
C SER A 261 -12.86 -5.37 20.08
N ALA A 262 -12.28 -6.05 21.07
CA ALA A 262 -10.89 -5.85 21.45
C ALA A 262 -9.88 -6.29 20.35
N GLU A 263 -10.32 -7.05 19.34
CA GLU A 263 -9.49 -7.44 18.19
C GLU A 263 -9.30 -6.29 17.20
N ALA A 264 -10.20 -5.30 17.20
CA ALA A 264 -10.15 -4.17 16.28
C ALA A 264 -9.13 -3.11 16.73
N ASP A 265 -8.06 -2.97 15.96
CA ASP A 265 -7.06 -1.92 16.11
C ASP A 265 -7.59 -0.53 15.66
N ASP A 266 -6.78 0.50 15.88
CA ASP A 266 -7.13 1.88 15.55
C ASP A 266 -7.45 2.04 14.05
N LEU A 267 -6.72 1.32 13.18
CA LEU A 267 -6.96 1.35 11.74
C LEU A 267 -8.35 0.81 11.40
N LEU A 268 -8.71 -0.36 11.92
CA LEU A 268 -10.02 -0.98 11.70
C LEU A 268 -11.16 -0.09 12.20
N ARG A 269 -11.03 0.46 13.41
CA ARG A 269 -12.01 1.41 13.96
C ARG A 269 -12.15 2.64 13.07
N SER A 270 -11.03 3.16 12.55
CA SER A 270 -11.03 4.33 11.68
C SER A 270 -11.71 4.04 10.33
N VAL A 271 -11.38 2.92 9.70
CA VAL A 271 -12.02 2.45 8.45
C VAL A 271 -13.52 2.24 8.67
N HIS A 272 -13.92 1.59 9.77
CA HIS A 272 -15.33 1.39 10.12
C HIS A 272 -16.08 2.71 10.24
N ARG A 273 -15.55 3.68 10.99
CA ARG A 273 -16.17 5.00 11.19
C ARG A 273 -16.33 5.75 9.87
N VAL A 274 -15.29 5.77 9.03
CA VAL A 274 -15.30 6.43 7.73
C VAL A 274 -16.34 5.80 6.80
N LEU A 275 -16.33 4.48 6.66
CA LEU A 275 -17.27 3.76 5.78
C LEU A 275 -18.72 3.92 6.25
N THR A 276 -18.97 3.80 7.56
CA THR A 276 -20.30 3.99 8.15
C THR A 276 -20.83 5.40 7.90
N HIS A 277 -19.96 6.42 7.99
CA HIS A 277 -20.35 7.79 7.67
C HIS A 277 -20.62 7.97 6.19
N ALA A 278 -19.73 7.48 5.32
CA ALA A 278 -19.88 7.54 3.87
C ALA A 278 -21.19 6.89 3.40
N ASP A 279 -21.54 5.72 3.95
CA ASP A 279 -22.81 5.03 3.68
C ASP A 279 -24.04 5.80 4.16
N ARG A 280 -23.92 6.59 5.23
CA ARG A 280 -25.01 7.43 5.72
C ARG A 280 -25.26 8.66 4.86
N VAL A 281 -24.20 9.25 4.29
CA VAL A 281 -24.29 10.52 3.54
C VAL A 281 -24.39 10.33 2.03
N ARG A 282 -24.10 9.13 1.50
CA ARG A 282 -24.19 8.86 0.06
C ARG A 282 -25.63 9.05 -0.45
N ARG A 283 -25.75 9.64 -1.64
CA ARG A 283 -27.01 9.78 -2.38
C ARG A 283 -27.27 8.65 -3.38
N PRO A 284 -26.29 8.22 -4.20
CA PRO A 284 -26.50 7.07 -5.07
C PRO A 284 -26.38 5.76 -4.29
N ASP A 285 -27.19 4.78 -4.69
CA ASP A 285 -26.98 3.39 -4.30
C ASP A 285 -25.78 2.81 -5.03
N VAL A 286 -24.88 2.16 -4.28
CA VAL A 286 -23.82 1.38 -4.89
C VAL A 286 -24.31 -0.05 -5.07
N ARG A 287 -24.21 -0.53 -6.30
CA ARG A 287 -24.44 -1.93 -6.66
C ARG A 287 -23.15 -2.49 -7.25
N THR A 288 -22.95 -3.79 -7.08
CA THR A 288 -21.87 -4.53 -7.74
C THR A 288 -22.46 -5.46 -8.79
N ASP A 289 -21.71 -5.72 -9.86
CA ASP A 289 -22.00 -6.80 -10.80
C ASP A 289 -21.44 -8.11 -10.23
N ALA A 290 -22.23 -8.73 -9.34
CA ALA A 290 -21.92 -10.03 -8.75
C ALA A 290 -22.33 -11.18 -9.68
N GLY A 291 -21.38 -12.01 -10.10
CA GLY A 291 -21.58 -13.16 -10.97
C GLY A 291 -21.56 -14.52 -10.27
N THR A 292 -21.16 -14.57 -8.99
CA THR A 292 -21.00 -15.82 -8.23
C THR A 292 -21.41 -15.70 -6.75
N PRO A 293 -21.79 -16.81 -6.07
CA PRO A 293 -22.30 -16.78 -4.69
C PRO A 293 -21.32 -16.28 -3.61
N GLY A 294 -20.03 -16.14 -3.90
CA GLY A 294 -19.03 -15.57 -2.99
C GLY A 294 -18.99 -14.03 -2.96
N ASP A 295 -19.78 -13.36 -3.80
CA ASP A 295 -19.66 -11.93 -4.09
C ASP A 295 -20.26 -10.99 -3.03
N SER A 296 -20.87 -11.48 -1.94
CA SER A 296 -21.48 -10.58 -0.95
C SER A 296 -20.48 -9.76 -0.11
N ALA A 297 -19.27 -10.28 0.13
CA ALA A 297 -18.19 -9.50 0.76
C ALA A 297 -17.54 -8.53 -0.23
N ARG A 298 -17.35 -8.99 -1.46
CA ARG A 298 -16.85 -8.19 -2.59
C ARG A 298 -17.81 -7.04 -2.97
N ALA A 299 -19.10 -7.26 -2.81
CA ALA A 299 -20.15 -6.25 -2.94
C ALA A 299 -20.03 -5.13 -1.90
N ARG A 300 -19.81 -5.47 -0.63
CA ARG A 300 -19.59 -4.49 0.45
C ARG A 300 -18.26 -3.74 0.26
N LEU A 301 -17.25 -4.45 -0.24
CA LEU A 301 -15.93 -3.93 -0.59
C LEU A 301 -16.00 -2.89 -1.71
N GLU A 302 -16.73 -3.19 -2.80
CA GLU A 302 -16.95 -2.24 -3.90
C GLU A 302 -17.89 -1.09 -3.51
N ALA A 303 -18.90 -1.36 -2.65
CA ALA A 303 -19.74 -0.33 -2.07
C ALA A 303 -18.95 0.70 -1.25
N GLY A 304 -18.06 0.24 -0.38
CA GLY A 304 -17.18 1.11 0.39
C GLY A 304 -16.21 1.91 -0.48
N MET A 305 -15.61 1.28 -1.50
CA MET A 305 -14.74 1.98 -2.46
C MET A 305 -15.49 3.05 -3.28
N ALA A 306 -16.71 2.76 -3.73
CA ALA A 306 -17.52 3.70 -4.50
C ALA A 306 -18.05 4.85 -3.62
N ALA A 307 -18.42 4.57 -2.37
CA ALA A 307 -18.80 5.60 -1.40
C ALA A 307 -17.67 6.63 -1.18
N LEU A 308 -16.41 6.18 -1.23
CA LEU A 308 -15.22 7.03 -1.15
C LEU A 308 -14.79 7.67 -2.48
N ARG A 309 -15.33 7.22 -3.63
CA ARG A 309 -15.00 7.80 -4.94
C ARG A 309 -15.84 9.02 -5.30
N GLY A 310 -17.00 9.19 -4.67
CA GLY A 310 -17.85 10.38 -4.85
C GLY A 310 -18.05 10.73 -6.33
N ASP A 311 -18.73 9.87 -7.09
CA ASP A 311 -19.01 10.14 -8.50
C ASP A 311 -19.81 11.45 -8.65
N ARG A 312 -19.10 12.50 -9.05
CA ARG A 312 -19.66 13.57 -9.90
C ARG A 312 -19.89 12.98 -11.28
N ALA A 313 -20.97 12.22 -11.43
CA ALA A 313 -21.55 11.99 -12.74
C ALA A 313 -22.39 13.23 -13.12
N GLY A 314 -21.86 14.08 -13.99
CA GLY A 314 -22.64 15.02 -14.81
C GLY A 314 -22.33 16.51 -14.69
N SER A 315 -21.38 16.98 -15.51
CA SER A 315 -21.61 18.06 -16.48
C SER A 315 -20.60 17.95 -17.62
#